data_AF-A0A963JBF9-F1
#
_entry.id   AF-A0A963JBF9-F1
#
_cell.length_a   1.000
_cell.length_b   1.000
_cell.length_c   1.000
_cell.angle_alpha   90.00
_cell.angle_beta   90.00
_cell.angle_gamma   90.00
#
_symmetry.space_group_name_H-M   'P 1'
#
loop_
_entity.id
_entity.type
_entity.pdbx_description
1 polymer ?
#
loop_
_entity_poly.entity_id
_entity_poly.type
_entity_poly.pdbx_seq_one_letter_code
_entity_poly.pdbx_strand_id
1 'polypeptide(L)' 'MALYFEVHPDNPQPRLIQQAATLLKQGGVLAVPTDSSYALVCQLDDKAAVDRLRR' A
#
# COMPACT_ATOMS: atom_id res chain seq x y z
N MET A 1 2.02 7.90 -12.22
CA MET A 1 0.57 7.63 -12.17
C MET A 1 0.32 6.61 -11.08
N ALA A 2 -0.71 6.79 -10.24
CA ALA A 2 -1.00 5.88 -9.13
C ALA A 2 -2.34 5.16 -9.37
N LEU A 3 -2.47 3.95 -8.85
CA LEU A 3 -3.75 3.25 -8.77
C LEU A 3 -4.47 3.69 -7.49
N TYR A 4 -5.76 4.01 -7.61
CA TYR A 4 -6.59 4.40 -6.49
C TYR A 4 -7.61 3.30 -6.18
N PHE A 5 -7.67 2.90 -4.91
CA PHE A 5 -8.67 1.96 -4.42
C PHE A 5 -9.55 2.67 -3.41
N GLU A 6 -10.85 2.71 -3.69
CA GLU A 6 -11.85 3.12 -2.72
C GLU A 6 -12.26 1.91 -1.89
N VAL A 7 -11.93 1.94 -0.60
CA VAL A 7 -12.15 0.83 0.33
C VAL A 7 -13.09 1.30 1.43
N HIS A 8 -14.11 0.51 1.76
CA HIS A 8 -14.99 0.84 2.87
C HIS A 8 -14.22 0.75 4.20
N PRO A 9 -14.28 1.75 5.09
CA PRO A 9 -13.47 1.79 6.31
C PRO A 9 -13.82 0.66 7.29
N ASP A 10 -15.11 0.37 7.49
CA ASP A 10 -15.55 -0.65 8.46
C ASP A 10 -15.69 -2.08 7.90
N ASN A 11 -15.78 -2.23 6.57
CA ASN A 11 -16.00 -3.51 5.90
C ASN A 11 -15.21 -3.57 4.58
N PRO A 12 -13.87 -3.59 4.68
CA PRO A 12 -12.99 -3.47 3.52
C PRO A 12 -13.23 -4.62 2.54
N GLN A 13 -13.38 -4.30 1.26
CA GLN A 13 -13.66 -5.29 0.23
C GLN A 13 -12.43 -6.20 0.04
N PRO A 14 -12.52 -7.53 0.32
CA PRO A 14 -11.35 -8.41 0.32
C PRO A 14 -10.60 -8.43 -1.02
N ARG A 15 -11.32 -8.33 -2.13
CA ARG A 15 -10.72 -8.28 -3.48
C ARG A 15 -9.76 -7.10 -3.65
N LEU A 16 -10.13 -5.91 -3.16
CA LEU A 16 -9.29 -4.72 -3.29
C LEU A 16 -8.05 -4.82 -2.38
N ILE A 17 -8.23 -5.35 -1.16
CA ILE A 17 -7.11 -5.60 -0.24
C ILE A 17 -6.12 -6.60 -0.84
N GLN A 18 -6.60 -7.68 -1.48
CA GLN A 18 -5.72 -8.65 -2.15
C GLN A 18 -4.96 -8.04 -3.32
N GLN A 19 -5.59 -7.15 -4.10
CA GLN A 19 -4.91 -6.43 -5.18
C GLN A 19 -3.82 -5.50 -4.63
N ALA A 20 -4.11 -4.72 -3.59
CA ALA A 20 -3.12 -3.88 -2.90
C ALA A 20 -1.97 -4.71 -2.32
N ALA A 21 -2.27 -5.83 -1.65
CA ALA A 21 -1.25 -6.74 -1.12
C ALA A 21 -0.37 -7.35 -2.21
N THR A 22 -0.93 -7.65 -3.39
CA THR A 22 -0.18 -8.15 -4.55
C THR A 22 0.79 -7.10 -5.06
N LEU A 23 0.34 -5.85 -5.21
CA LEU A 23 1.20 -4.74 -5.61
C LEU A 23 2.33 -4.48 -4.61
N LEU A 24 2.03 -4.57 -3.31
CA LEU A 24 3.04 -4.44 -2.26
C LEU A 24 4.10 -5.55 -2.37
N LYS A 25 3.67 -6.82 -2.57
CA LYS A 25 4.58 -7.96 -2.78
C LYS A 25 5.44 -7.84 -4.05
N GLN A 26 5.00 -7.07 -5.04
CA GLN A 26 5.73 -6.81 -6.29
C GLN A 26 6.71 -5.62 -6.18
N GLY A 27 7.02 -5.15 -4.95
CA GLY A 27 7.92 -4.01 -4.72
C GLY A 27 7.24 -2.64 -4.89
N GLY A 28 5.91 -2.61 -4.82
CA GLY A 28 5.13 -1.38 -4.85
C GLY A 28 5.27 -0.57 -3.55
N VAL A 29 5.08 0.75 -3.67
CA VAL A 29 4.90 1.65 -2.54
C VAL A 29 3.43 2.07 -2.50
N LEU A 30 2.79 1.91 -1.35
CA LEU A 30 1.37 2.18 -1.16
C LEU A 30 1.17 3.27 -0.09
N ALA A 31 0.13 4.07 -0.23
CA ALA A 31 -0.41 4.89 0.84
C ALA A 31 -1.63 4.16 1.43
N VAL A 32 -1.60 3.88 2.74
CA VAL A 32 -2.68 3.15 3.44
C VAL A 32 -3.21 3.96 4.63
N PRO A 33 -4.53 3.95 4.90
CA PRO A 33 -5.08 4.62 6.07
C PRO A 33 -4.72 3.85 7.36
N THR A 34 -4.47 4.59 8.44
CA THR A 34 -4.39 4.07 9.81
C THR A 34 -5.41 4.79 10.69
N ASP A 35 -5.44 4.45 11.97
CA ASP A 35 -6.22 5.15 13.00
C ASP A 35 -5.77 6.60 13.26
N SER A 36 -4.58 6.98 12.78
CA SER A 36 -3.97 8.30 13.02
C SER A 36 -3.89 9.16 11.76
N SER A 37 -3.41 8.59 10.64
CA SER A 37 -3.26 9.27 9.35
C SER A 37 -2.97 8.24 8.25
N TYR A 38 -2.58 8.69 7.07
CA TYR A 38 -2.04 7.81 6.05
C TYR A 38 -0.57 7.49 6.31
N ALA A 39 -0.19 6.24 6.06
CA ALA A 39 1.20 5.77 6.08
C ALA A 39 1.64 5.35 4.68
N LEU A 40 2.87 5.70 4.31
CA LEU A 40 3.53 5.10 3.15
C LEU A 40 4.17 3.78 3.57
N VAL A 41 3.87 2.71 2.84
CA VAL A 41 4.34 1.36 3.14
C VAL A 41 4.98 0.72 1.91
N CYS A 42 6.02 -0.08 2.16
CA CYS A 42 6.70 -0.90 1.17
C CYS A 42 7.17 -2.20 1.83
N GLN A 43 7.65 -3.17 1.05
CA GLN A 43 8.28 -4.36 1.60
C GLN A 43 9.61 -4.00 2.27
N LEU A 44 9.79 -4.45 3.52
CA LEU A 44 10.97 -4.10 4.33
C LEU A 44 12.28 -4.62 3.70
N ASP A 45 12.26 -5.84 3.17
CA ASP A 45 13.43 -6.49 2.60
C ASP A 45 13.68 -6.07 1.13
N ASP A 46 12.82 -5.25 0.54
CA ASP A 46 13.00 -4.70 -0.80
C ASP A 46 13.74 -3.35 -0.71
N LYS A 47 15.07 -3.43 -0.84
CA LYS A 47 15.94 -2.25 -0.84
C LYS A 47 15.52 -1.20 -1.87
N ALA A 48 15.10 -1.60 -3.07
CA ALA A 48 14.71 -0.67 -4.12
C ALA A 48 13.40 0.05 -3.77
N ALA A 49 12.45 -0.66 -3.15
CA ALA A 49 11.21 -0.06 -2.67
C ALA A 49 11.46 0.92 -1.51
N VAL A 50 12.35 0.58 -0.57
CA VAL A 50 12.77 1.47 0.52
C VAL A 50 13.44 2.74 -0.02
N ASP A 51 14.33 2.61 -1.00
CA ASP A 51 15.00 3.75 -1.62
C ASP A 51 14.00 4.63 -2.39
N ARG A 52 12.94 4.06 -2.96
CA ARG A 52 11.85 4.81 -3.60
C ARG A 52 10.98 5.54 -2.57
N LEU A 53 10.69 4.92 -1.43
CA LEU A 53 9.86 5.50 -0.36
C LEU A 53 10.54 6.69 0.32
N ARG A 54 11.87 6.78 0.29
CA ARG A 54 12.67 7.88 0.89
C ARG A 54 12.83 9.13 0.01
N ARG A 55 12.40 9.08 -1.26
CA ARG A 55 12.49 10.22 -2.19
C ARG A 55 11.29 11.14 -2.06
#